data_AF-A0A2N2CXV5-F1
#
_entry.id   AF-A0A2N2CXV5-F1
#
_cell.length_a   1.000
_cell.length_b   1.000
_cell.length_c   1.000
_cell.angle_alpha   90.00
_cell.angle_beta   90.00
_cell.angle_gamma   90.00
#
_symmetry.space_group_name_H-M   'P 1'
#
loop_
_entity.id
_entity.type
_entity.pdbx_description
1 polymer ?
#
loop_
_entity_poly.entity_id
_entity_poly.type
_entity_poly.pdbx_seq_one_letter_code
_entity_poly.pdbx_strand_id
1 'polypeptide(L)'
;MPTLKELSVLFAKKQPKQVESITEDSPILDMIPFEEASHELWNVYEDATEITGAGFVDLDAPLPTVGMKSELKKVDLSIMGGIAQVEEDKAQMYGGATRYFAKQEKAILRKSGMTAEYAILYNMIRAHAIANENTINAGGSSNKNHSIVAVRFMPQETTGLYSPKGFKNGAMLDVKAINGGNLMNIKVTRNGQTVEVLGFQIRYKGYFGFQIANKISISVIANVDRVSATKKLPTATQIDDLLAMVRANNSSTYLFCHPKIKSDLKEIRGTRISITSPNINQPILLERWDNIPIITSYNFLDGTEQNVSFT
;
A
#
# COMPACT_ATOMS: atom_id res chain seq x y z
N MET A 1 -5.76 -0.78 15.50
CA MET A 1 -4.86 -1.56 14.64
C MET A 1 -3.55 -0.81 14.55
N PRO A 2 -2.41 -1.43 14.88
CA PRO A 2 -1.13 -0.75 14.86
C PRO A 2 -0.64 -0.51 13.43
N THR A 3 0.05 0.61 13.21
CA THR A 3 0.77 0.87 11.96
C THR A 3 2.10 0.12 11.93
N LEU A 4 2.74 0.08 10.77
CA LEU A 4 4.05 -0.53 10.59
C LEU A 4 5.10 0.03 11.57
N LYS A 5 5.01 1.35 11.85
CA LYS A 5 5.86 2.03 12.83
C LYS A 5 5.61 1.55 14.26
N GLU A 6 4.36 1.35 14.66
CA GLU A 6 4.02 0.83 15.99
C GLU A 6 4.46 -0.63 16.16
N LEU A 7 4.26 -1.45 15.12
CA LEU A 7 4.77 -2.83 15.08
C LEU A 7 6.29 -2.89 15.18
N SER A 8 7.00 -1.92 14.59
CA SER A 8 8.45 -1.83 14.70
C SER A 8 8.95 -1.58 16.12
N VAL A 9 8.24 -0.75 16.89
CA VAL A 9 8.58 -0.45 18.28
C VAL A 9 8.35 -1.69 19.16
N LEU A 10 7.31 -2.47 18.84
CA LEU A 10 6.96 -3.68 19.57
C LEU A 10 7.93 -4.84 19.29
N PHE A 11 8.22 -5.11 18.01
CA PHE A 11 8.92 -6.32 17.58
C PHE A 11 10.36 -6.09 17.08
N ALA A 12 10.69 -4.90 16.54
CA ALA A 12 11.98 -4.59 15.94
C ALA A 12 12.91 -3.72 16.82
N LYS A 13 12.94 -4.01 18.13
CA LYS A 13 13.70 -3.23 19.14
C LYS A 13 15.21 -3.09 18.85
N LYS A 14 15.79 -4.00 18.07
CA LYS A 14 17.24 -4.00 17.76
C LYS A 14 17.59 -3.15 16.54
N GLN A 15 16.65 -2.89 15.63
CA GLN A 15 16.90 -2.15 14.39
C GLN A 15 15.76 -1.17 14.05
N PRO A 16 15.49 -0.16 14.89
CA PRO A 16 14.42 0.82 14.63
C PRO A 16 14.63 1.60 13.32
N LYS A 17 15.90 1.85 12.94
CA LYS A 17 16.30 2.54 11.70
C LYS A 17 15.94 1.77 10.43
N GLN A 18 15.66 0.46 10.54
CA GLN A 18 15.28 -0.36 9.40
C GLN A 18 13.91 0.06 8.87
N VAL A 19 13.00 0.43 9.77
CA VAL A 19 11.63 0.80 9.44
C VAL A 19 11.57 2.20 8.84
N GLU A 20 12.29 3.14 9.43
CA GLU A 20 12.49 4.46 8.83
C GLU A 20 13.07 4.32 7.41
N SER A 21 14.04 3.43 7.21
CA SER A 21 14.60 3.18 5.87
C SER A 21 13.60 2.51 4.91
N ILE A 22 12.59 1.80 5.40
CA ILE A 22 11.54 1.21 4.54
C ILE A 22 10.45 2.24 4.22
N THR A 23 10.08 3.09 5.19
CA THR A 23 8.94 4.01 5.08
C THR A 23 9.28 5.40 4.55
N GLU A 24 10.55 5.82 4.54
CA GLU A 24 10.99 7.16 4.10
C GLU A 24 10.51 7.51 2.67
N ASP A 25 10.57 6.55 1.75
CA ASP A 25 10.10 6.70 0.36
C ASP A 25 8.76 5.98 0.11
N SER A 26 8.06 5.55 1.17
CA SER A 26 6.81 4.76 1.11
C SER A 26 5.80 5.23 2.16
N PRO A 27 5.20 6.42 1.95
CA PRO A 27 4.31 7.05 2.92
C PRO A 27 2.96 6.35 3.06
N ILE A 28 2.52 5.57 2.06
CA ILE A 28 1.26 4.83 2.11
C ILE A 28 1.46 3.58 2.96
N LEU A 29 2.61 2.92 2.83
CA LEU A 29 2.95 1.76 3.66
C LEU A 29 3.02 2.10 5.17
N ASP A 30 3.42 3.32 5.53
CA ASP A 30 3.46 3.79 6.92
C ASP A 30 2.05 3.99 7.53
N MET A 31 1.06 4.31 6.69
CA MET A 31 -0.31 4.62 7.13
C MET A 31 -1.25 3.41 7.16
N ILE A 32 -0.90 2.33 6.47
CA ILE A 32 -1.74 1.13 6.44
C ILE A 32 -1.76 0.47 7.84
N PRO A 33 -2.95 0.20 8.41
CA PRO A 33 -3.08 -0.59 9.62
C PRO A 33 -2.80 -2.07 9.32
N PHE A 34 -2.03 -2.71 10.21
CA PHE A 34 -1.63 -4.11 10.07
C PHE A 34 -2.20 -4.97 11.20
N GLU A 35 -2.64 -6.18 10.85
CA GLU A 35 -3.14 -7.21 11.75
C GLU A 35 -2.31 -8.50 11.62
N GLU A 36 -2.21 -9.24 12.72
CA GLU A 36 -1.52 -10.52 12.73
C GLU A 36 -2.33 -11.56 11.96
N ALA A 37 -1.68 -12.27 11.02
CA ALA A 37 -2.32 -13.36 10.32
C ALA A 37 -2.61 -14.54 11.26
N SER A 38 -3.79 -15.14 11.14
CA SER A 38 -4.20 -16.32 11.92
C SER A 38 -3.25 -17.51 11.76
N HIS A 39 -2.64 -17.65 10.59
CA HIS A 39 -1.62 -18.67 10.31
C HIS A 39 -0.36 -18.03 9.72
N GLU A 40 0.73 -18.80 9.69
CA GLU A 40 2.05 -18.26 9.40
C GLU A 40 2.24 -17.76 7.96
N LEU A 41 1.53 -18.38 7.01
CA LEU A 41 1.67 -18.14 5.57
C LEU A 41 0.34 -17.75 4.91
N TRP A 42 -0.76 -17.80 5.65
CA TRP A 42 -2.08 -17.41 5.15
C TRP A 42 -2.93 -16.86 6.29
N ASN A 43 -3.91 -16.05 5.95
CA ASN A 43 -4.97 -15.66 6.86
C ASN A 43 -6.28 -16.30 6.43
N VAL A 44 -7.00 -16.84 7.41
CA VAL A 44 -8.39 -17.28 7.28
C VAL A 44 -9.29 -16.16 7.80
N TYR A 45 -10.29 -15.78 7.01
CA TYR A 45 -11.32 -14.83 7.44
C TYR A 45 -12.70 -15.31 7.00
N GLU A 46 -13.72 -14.96 7.78
CA GLU A 46 -15.12 -15.11 7.38
C GLU A 46 -15.52 -13.94 6.50
N ASP A 47 -15.95 -14.24 5.27
CA ASP A 47 -16.62 -13.28 4.41
C ASP A 47 -18.13 -13.43 4.62
N ALA A 48 -18.76 -12.41 5.19
CA ALA A 48 -20.20 -12.43 5.43
C ALA A 48 -20.95 -12.21 4.11
N THR A 49 -21.60 -13.25 3.61
CA THR A 49 -22.36 -13.20 2.35
C THR A 49 -23.74 -12.61 2.55
N GLU A 50 -24.40 -12.95 3.66
CA GLU A 50 -25.70 -12.39 4.05
C GLU A 50 -25.74 -12.15 5.56
N ILE A 51 -26.01 -10.90 5.96
CA ILE A 51 -26.21 -10.52 7.36
C ILE A 51 -27.68 -10.15 7.54
N THR A 52 -28.41 -10.95 8.31
CA THR A 52 -29.76 -10.61 8.75
C THR A 52 -29.68 -9.88 10.08
N GLY A 53 -29.78 -8.55 10.06
CA GLY A 53 -29.79 -7.71 11.26
C GLY A 53 -31.13 -7.67 11.97
N ALA A 54 -31.13 -7.30 13.26
CA ALA A 54 -32.36 -7.03 14.00
C ALA A 54 -32.93 -5.66 13.59
N GLY A 55 -34.21 -5.63 13.20
CA GLY A 55 -34.97 -4.40 12.98
C GLY A 55 -35.78 -4.01 14.21
N PHE A 56 -36.34 -2.80 14.20
CA PHE A 56 -37.36 -2.41 15.18
C PHE A 56 -38.61 -3.27 14.95
N VAL A 57 -39.08 -3.91 16.02
CA VAL A 57 -40.39 -4.57 16.06
C VAL A 57 -41.25 -3.87 17.09
N ASP A 58 -42.56 -3.90 16.87
CA ASP A 58 -43.53 -3.33 17.79
C ASP A 58 -43.47 -4.03 19.16
N LEU A 59 -43.89 -3.33 20.21
CA LEU A 59 -44.05 -3.91 21.54
C LEU A 59 -44.98 -5.15 21.44
N ASP A 60 -44.54 -6.28 22.01
CA ASP A 60 -45.18 -7.60 21.97
C ASP A 60 -45.16 -8.36 20.63
N ALA A 61 -44.44 -7.88 19.61
CA ALA A 61 -44.20 -8.64 18.38
C ALA A 61 -43.04 -9.66 18.52
N PRO A 62 -43.07 -10.80 17.80
CA PRO A 62 -41.97 -11.77 17.82
C PRO A 62 -40.68 -11.15 17.25
N LEU A 63 -39.57 -11.35 17.95
CA LEU A 63 -38.25 -10.87 17.53
C LEU A 63 -37.81 -11.59 16.24
N PRO A 64 -37.23 -10.88 15.26
CA PRO A 64 -36.70 -11.51 14.06
C PRO A 64 -35.47 -12.36 14.41
N THR A 65 -35.37 -13.54 13.80
CA THR A 65 -34.18 -14.37 13.93
C THR A 65 -33.00 -13.69 13.24
N VAL A 66 -32.00 -13.31 14.04
CA VAL A 66 -30.74 -12.73 13.58
C VAL A 66 -29.78 -13.86 13.22
N GLY A 67 -29.11 -13.76 12.09
CA GLY A 67 -28.14 -14.77 11.64
C GLY A 67 -27.19 -14.21 10.58
N MET A 68 -26.00 -14.79 10.51
CA MET A 68 -25.00 -14.49 9.49
C MET A 68 -24.74 -15.76 8.70
N LYS A 69 -24.89 -15.69 7.37
CA LYS A 69 -24.29 -16.67 6.47
C LYS A 69 -22.94 -16.13 6.07
N SER A 70 -21.94 -16.98 6.17
CA SER A 70 -20.56 -16.61 5.95
C SER A 70 -19.83 -17.74 5.21
N GLU A 71 -18.88 -17.34 4.38
CA GLU A 71 -17.97 -18.25 3.71
C GLU A 71 -16.56 -18.04 4.26
N LEU A 72 -15.90 -19.14 4.60
CA LEU A 72 -14.54 -19.11 5.11
C LEU A 72 -13.58 -18.98 3.92
N LYS A 73 -12.94 -17.82 3.78
CA LYS A 73 -11.97 -17.53 2.71
C LYS A 73 -10.54 -17.52 3.24
N LYS A 74 -9.61 -17.87 2.35
CA LYS A 74 -8.18 -17.92 2.62
C LYS A 74 -7.46 -16.87 1.77
N VAL A 75 -6.63 -16.04 2.39
CA VAL A 75 -5.71 -15.12 1.71
C VAL A 75 -4.28 -15.52 2.05
N ASP A 76 -3.50 -15.84 1.03
CA ASP A 76 -2.09 -16.17 1.21
C ASP A 76 -1.26 -14.90 1.42
N LEU A 77 -0.30 -14.97 2.36
CA LEU A 77 0.67 -13.90 2.55
C LEU A 77 1.73 -13.96 1.45
N SER A 78 2.12 -12.79 0.97
CA SER A 78 3.20 -12.62 0.00
C SER A 78 4.55 -12.45 0.69
N ILE A 79 5.62 -12.72 -0.04
CA ILE A 79 6.99 -12.53 0.45
C ILE A 79 7.48 -11.16 0.00
N MET A 80 7.79 -10.29 0.95
CA MET A 80 8.57 -9.08 0.71
C MET A 80 10.03 -9.38 1.00
N GLY A 81 10.89 -9.36 -0.02
CA GLY A 81 12.29 -9.70 0.18
C GLY A 81 13.08 -9.86 -1.11
N GLY A 82 14.37 -10.15 -0.95
CA GLY A 82 15.30 -10.33 -2.05
C GLY A 82 16.62 -10.94 -1.59
N ILE A 83 17.42 -11.39 -2.55
CA ILE A 83 18.78 -11.87 -2.31
C ILE A 83 19.74 -10.78 -2.79
N ALA A 84 20.58 -10.29 -1.89
CA ALA A 84 21.69 -9.41 -2.25
C ALA A 84 22.96 -10.25 -2.37
N GLN A 85 23.73 -10.00 -3.43
CA GLN A 85 24.95 -10.73 -3.73
C GLN A 85 26.12 -9.78 -3.97
N VAL A 86 27.33 -10.21 -3.58
CA VAL A 86 28.57 -9.48 -3.81
C VAL A 86 29.68 -10.46 -4.20
N GLU A 87 30.47 -10.07 -5.19
CA GLU A 87 31.67 -10.80 -5.63
C GLU A 87 32.78 -10.69 -4.57
N GLU A 88 33.64 -11.70 -4.48
CA GLU A 88 34.72 -11.76 -3.48
C GLU A 88 35.65 -10.55 -3.53
N ASP A 89 36.21 -10.24 -4.70
CA ASP A 89 37.15 -9.12 -4.87
C ASP A 89 36.52 -7.78 -4.48
N LYS A 90 35.26 -7.59 -4.87
CA LYS A 90 34.51 -6.38 -4.53
C LYS A 90 34.22 -6.29 -3.03
N ALA A 91 33.96 -7.42 -2.37
CA ALA A 91 33.79 -7.46 -0.92
C ALA A 91 35.11 -7.11 -0.20
N GLN A 92 36.26 -7.60 -0.70
CA GLN A 92 37.57 -7.29 -0.14
C GLN A 92 37.92 -5.81 -0.28
N MET A 93 37.67 -5.20 -1.45
CA MET A 93 37.92 -3.76 -1.69
C MET A 93 37.16 -2.83 -0.73
N TYR A 94 36.00 -3.28 -0.21
CA TYR A 94 35.19 -2.52 0.75
C TYR A 94 35.49 -2.87 2.22
N GLY A 95 36.56 -3.63 2.49
CA GLY A 95 36.97 -4.03 3.84
C GLY A 95 36.13 -5.17 4.41
N GLY A 96 35.57 -6.03 3.56
CA GLY A 96 34.83 -7.24 3.92
C GLY A 96 33.34 -7.21 3.54
N ALA A 97 32.76 -8.41 3.36
CA ALA A 97 31.37 -8.59 2.94
C ALA A 97 30.36 -7.93 3.91
N THR A 98 30.60 -8.01 5.22
CA THR A 98 29.72 -7.44 6.25
C THR A 98 29.60 -5.91 6.14
N ARG A 99 30.72 -5.22 5.88
CA ARG A 99 30.72 -3.74 5.72
C ARG A 99 30.05 -3.32 4.42
N TYR A 100 30.25 -4.08 3.35
CA TYR A 100 29.59 -3.84 2.07
C TYR A 100 28.07 -3.95 2.21
N PHE A 101 27.59 -5.04 2.81
CA PHE A 101 26.15 -5.25 3.00
C PHE A 101 25.51 -4.21 3.93
N ALA A 102 26.14 -3.85 5.04
CA ALA A 102 25.63 -2.80 5.92
C ALA A 102 25.49 -1.42 5.23
N LYS A 103 26.37 -1.11 4.26
CA LYS A 103 26.28 0.14 3.48
C LYS A 103 25.12 0.09 2.47
N GLN A 104 24.90 -1.06 1.83
CA GLN A 104 23.85 -1.21 0.81
C GLN A 104 22.47 -1.50 1.40
N GLU A 105 22.41 -2.03 2.62
CA GLU A 105 21.18 -2.44 3.31
C GLU A 105 20.12 -1.33 3.26
N LYS A 106 20.47 -0.08 3.59
CA LYS A 106 19.52 1.05 3.55
C LYS A 106 18.89 1.25 2.18
N ALA A 107 19.68 1.20 1.11
CA ALA A 107 19.19 1.40 -0.25
C ALA A 107 18.30 0.23 -0.71
N ILE A 108 18.65 -0.99 -0.32
CA ILE A 108 17.86 -2.20 -0.61
C ILE A 108 16.52 -2.11 0.13
N LEU A 109 16.52 -1.74 1.41
CA LEU A 109 15.33 -1.60 2.23
C LEU A 109 14.38 -0.52 1.70
N ARG A 110 14.89 0.66 1.32
CA ARG A 110 14.11 1.72 0.68
C ARG A 110 13.42 1.21 -0.58
N LYS A 111 14.18 0.55 -1.47
CA LYS A 111 13.62 0.02 -2.72
C LYS A 111 12.61 -1.11 -2.49
N SER A 112 12.81 -1.94 -1.47
CA SER A 112 11.84 -2.95 -1.05
C SER A 112 10.53 -2.34 -0.58
N GLY A 113 10.57 -1.28 0.23
CA GLY A 113 9.38 -0.51 0.62
C GLY A 113 8.62 0.04 -0.59
N MET A 114 9.33 0.71 -1.51
CA MET A 114 8.72 1.27 -2.73
C MET A 114 8.04 0.20 -3.59
N THR A 115 8.70 -0.95 -3.74
CA THR A 115 8.18 -2.07 -4.55
C THR A 115 6.96 -2.71 -3.90
N ALA A 116 6.95 -2.82 -2.56
CA ALA A 116 5.81 -3.33 -1.82
C ALA A 116 4.61 -2.38 -1.88
N GLU A 117 4.83 -1.07 -1.72
CA GLU A 117 3.78 -0.07 -1.87
C GLU A 117 3.17 -0.08 -3.28
N TYR A 118 4.02 -0.17 -4.32
CA TYR A 118 3.56 -0.33 -5.70
C TYR A 118 2.68 -1.57 -5.88
N ALA A 119 3.10 -2.72 -5.34
CA ALA A 119 2.34 -3.96 -5.43
C ALA A 119 0.98 -3.85 -4.71
N ILE A 120 0.94 -3.23 -3.53
CA ILE A 120 -0.30 -2.99 -2.79
C ILE A 120 -1.24 -2.08 -3.59
N LEU A 121 -0.73 -0.98 -4.15
CA LEU A 121 -1.56 -0.03 -4.90
C LEU A 121 -2.11 -0.62 -6.20
N TYR A 122 -1.25 -1.18 -7.05
CA TYR A 122 -1.64 -1.59 -8.40
C TYR A 122 -2.15 -3.02 -8.47
N ASN A 123 -1.48 -3.97 -7.83
CA ASN A 123 -1.81 -5.38 -7.97
C ASN A 123 -2.93 -5.82 -7.01
N MET A 124 -3.10 -5.11 -5.88
CA MET A 124 -4.10 -5.47 -4.87
C MET A 124 -5.28 -4.49 -4.91
N ILE A 125 -5.07 -3.23 -4.50
CA ILE A 125 -6.15 -2.25 -4.30
C ILE A 125 -6.83 -1.89 -5.63
N ARG A 126 -6.07 -1.41 -6.61
CA ARG A 126 -6.62 -0.97 -7.90
C ARG A 126 -7.23 -2.12 -8.69
N ALA A 127 -6.56 -3.28 -8.73
CA ALA A 127 -7.08 -4.47 -9.39
C ALA A 127 -8.43 -4.91 -8.77
N HIS A 128 -8.54 -4.88 -7.44
CA HIS A 128 -9.77 -5.22 -6.74
C HIS A 128 -10.91 -4.23 -7.02
N ALA A 129 -10.62 -2.92 -7.08
CA ALA A 129 -11.63 -1.92 -7.41
C ALA A 129 -12.19 -2.11 -8.83
N ILE A 130 -11.31 -2.36 -9.80
CA ILE A 130 -11.69 -2.62 -11.20
C ILE A 130 -12.52 -3.90 -11.31
N ALA A 131 -12.11 -4.98 -10.63
CA ALA A 131 -12.81 -6.26 -10.66
C ALA A 131 -14.22 -6.20 -10.05
N ASN A 132 -14.48 -5.25 -9.14
CA ASN A 132 -15.79 -5.08 -8.49
C ASN A 132 -16.60 -3.91 -9.07
N GLU A 133 -16.19 -3.33 -10.21
CA GLU A 133 -16.87 -2.21 -10.87
C GLU A 133 -17.02 -0.95 -9.99
N ASN A 134 -16.24 -0.86 -8.90
CA ASN A 134 -16.23 0.27 -7.98
C ASN A 134 -15.28 1.36 -8.47
N THR A 135 -15.53 1.83 -9.69
CA THR A 135 -14.63 2.73 -10.40
C THR A 135 -15.37 3.87 -11.09
N ILE A 136 -14.77 5.06 -11.07
CA ILE A 136 -15.27 6.25 -11.76
C ILE A 136 -14.30 6.62 -12.88
N ASN A 137 -14.82 6.90 -14.07
CA ASN A 137 -14.02 7.35 -15.21
C ASN A 137 -13.88 8.89 -15.19
N ALA A 138 -12.64 9.40 -15.16
CA ALA A 138 -12.38 10.83 -15.32
C ALA A 138 -12.43 11.30 -16.80
N GLY A 139 -12.51 10.37 -17.76
CA GLY A 139 -12.74 10.67 -19.17
C GLY A 139 -11.46 10.84 -20.01
N GLY A 140 -10.28 10.54 -19.47
CA GLY A 140 -9.05 10.42 -20.24
C GLY A 140 -9.11 9.20 -21.18
N SER A 141 -8.62 9.36 -22.41
CA SER A 141 -8.57 8.30 -23.43
C SER A 141 -7.14 7.92 -23.84
N SER A 142 -6.15 8.67 -23.37
CA SER A 142 -4.75 8.45 -23.69
C SER A 142 -4.12 7.40 -22.76
N ASN A 143 -2.95 6.85 -23.10
CA ASN A 143 -2.14 6.01 -22.19
C ASN A 143 -1.25 6.86 -21.26
N LYS A 144 -1.67 8.10 -20.98
CA LYS A 144 -0.96 9.03 -20.10
C LYS A 144 -1.84 9.48 -18.96
N ASN A 145 -2.35 8.50 -18.22
CA ASN A 145 -3.31 8.76 -17.16
C ASN A 145 -2.68 8.62 -15.78
N HIS A 146 -3.40 9.15 -14.81
CA HIS A 146 -3.20 8.88 -13.40
C HIS A 146 -4.50 8.32 -12.79
N SER A 147 -4.38 7.80 -11.58
CA SER A 147 -5.50 7.32 -10.77
C SER A 147 -5.53 7.97 -9.38
N ILE A 148 -6.72 8.05 -8.82
CA ILE A 148 -6.97 8.43 -7.43
C ILE A 148 -7.66 7.25 -6.78
N VAL A 149 -7.19 6.86 -5.60
CA VAL A 149 -7.70 5.69 -4.91
C VAL A 149 -8.21 6.09 -3.53
N ALA A 150 -9.46 5.75 -3.21
CA ALA A 150 -10.00 5.89 -1.87
C ALA A 150 -10.06 4.53 -1.20
N VAL A 151 -9.50 4.43 0.00
CA VAL A 151 -9.47 3.19 0.79
C VAL A 151 -10.01 3.48 2.17
N ARG A 152 -11.01 2.71 2.59
CA ARG A 152 -11.48 2.66 3.97
C ARG A 152 -10.94 1.41 4.64
N PHE A 153 -10.07 1.60 5.62
CA PHE A 153 -9.59 0.51 6.44
C PHE A 153 -10.65 0.13 7.47
N MET A 154 -10.91 -1.17 7.57
CA MET A 154 -11.87 -1.75 8.51
C MET A 154 -11.23 -3.02 9.09
N PRO A 155 -11.19 -3.19 10.42
CA PRO A 155 -10.62 -4.36 11.06
C PRO A 155 -11.16 -5.65 10.45
N GLN A 156 -10.30 -6.64 10.23
CA GLN A 156 -10.65 -7.95 9.64
C GLN A 156 -11.27 -7.94 8.23
N GLU A 157 -11.59 -6.77 7.67
CA GLU A 157 -12.13 -6.66 6.32
C GLU A 157 -11.10 -6.10 5.34
N THR A 158 -10.57 -4.91 5.62
CA THR A 158 -9.62 -4.19 4.75
C THR A 158 -8.45 -3.74 5.58
N THR A 159 -7.44 -4.62 5.69
CA THR A 159 -6.26 -4.45 6.55
C THR A 159 -5.03 -5.08 5.91
N GLY A 160 -3.87 -4.54 6.26
CA GLY A 160 -2.59 -5.22 6.01
C GLY A 160 -2.46 -6.43 6.93
N LEU A 161 -1.82 -7.48 6.44
CA LEU A 161 -1.53 -8.70 7.21
C LEU A 161 -0.03 -8.86 7.38
N TYR A 162 0.40 -9.30 8.55
CA TYR A 162 1.80 -9.67 8.80
C TYR A 162 1.90 -11.02 9.50
N SER A 163 2.99 -11.76 9.21
CA SER A 163 3.33 -12.97 9.95
C SER A 163 4.29 -12.65 11.10
N PRO A 164 4.03 -13.10 12.34
CA PRO A 164 4.92 -12.87 13.48
C PRO A 164 6.29 -13.54 13.27
N LYS A 165 6.38 -14.60 12.44
CA LYS A 165 7.64 -15.25 12.09
C LYS A 165 8.57 -14.39 11.23
N GLY A 166 8.05 -13.37 10.55
CA GLY A 166 8.84 -12.42 9.76
C GLY A 166 9.72 -11.51 10.63
N PHE A 167 9.32 -11.27 11.88
CA PHE A 167 10.00 -10.36 12.81
C PHE A 167 11.10 -11.04 13.65
N LYS A 168 11.52 -12.24 13.26
CA LYS A 168 12.58 -12.98 13.96
C LYS A 168 13.89 -12.18 13.87
N ASN A 169 14.59 -12.06 15.01
CA ASN A 169 15.83 -11.29 15.24
C ASN A 169 15.71 -9.79 15.51
N GLY A 170 14.50 -9.25 15.72
CA GLY A 170 14.34 -7.84 16.08
C GLY A 170 14.52 -6.88 14.91
N ALA A 171 14.20 -7.36 13.71
CA ALA A 171 14.20 -6.68 12.43
C ALA A 171 12.86 -6.99 11.72
N MET A 172 12.35 -6.07 10.90
CA MET A 172 11.10 -6.30 10.13
C MET A 172 11.28 -7.30 8.99
N LEU A 173 12.50 -7.42 8.49
CA LEU A 173 12.90 -8.43 7.51
C LEU A 173 13.95 -9.34 8.15
N ASP A 174 13.72 -10.65 8.11
CA ASP A 174 14.70 -11.65 8.56
C ASP A 174 15.90 -11.64 7.61
N VAL A 175 17.02 -11.10 8.09
CA VAL A 175 18.29 -11.07 7.38
C VAL A 175 19.08 -12.33 7.71
N LYS A 176 19.32 -13.18 6.71
CA LYS A 176 20.14 -14.40 6.86
C LYS A 176 21.20 -14.49 5.79
N ALA A 177 22.44 -14.76 6.20
CA ALA A 177 23.49 -15.10 5.28
C ALA A 177 23.19 -16.47 4.65
N ILE A 178 23.31 -16.55 3.33
CA ILE A 178 23.24 -17.82 2.60
C ILE A 178 24.58 -18.53 2.78
N ASN A 179 24.56 -19.86 2.88
CA ASN A 179 25.75 -20.68 3.15
C ASN A 179 26.49 -20.31 4.46
N GLY A 180 25.78 -19.82 5.48
CA GLY A 180 26.39 -19.39 6.75
C GLY A 180 27.31 -18.18 6.63
N GLY A 181 27.29 -17.47 5.50
CA GLY A 181 28.22 -16.37 5.21
C GLY A 181 29.55 -16.80 4.59
N ASN A 182 29.68 -18.08 4.21
CA ASN A 182 30.85 -18.58 3.51
C ASN A 182 30.78 -18.30 2.01
N LEU A 183 31.95 -18.32 1.36
CA LEU A 183 32.08 -18.18 -0.09
C LEU A 183 31.24 -19.25 -0.82
N MET A 184 30.56 -18.82 -1.87
CA MET A 184 29.78 -19.70 -2.74
C MET A 184 29.85 -19.20 -4.18
N ASN A 185 29.54 -20.10 -5.13
CA ASN A 185 29.38 -19.73 -6.52
C ASN A 185 28.11 -18.88 -6.66
N ILE A 186 28.28 -17.64 -7.12
CA ILE A 186 27.21 -16.70 -7.44
C ILE A 186 27.17 -16.47 -8.95
N LYS A 187 25.96 -16.31 -9.48
CA LYS A 187 25.74 -15.99 -10.89
C LYS A 187 25.68 -14.48 -11.05
N VAL A 188 26.61 -13.92 -11.81
CA VAL A 188 26.67 -12.49 -12.12
C VAL A 188 26.62 -12.28 -13.61
N THR A 189 25.77 -11.35 -14.06
CA THR A 189 25.71 -10.97 -15.46
C THR A 189 26.79 -9.93 -15.77
N ARG A 190 27.77 -10.28 -16.60
CA ARG A 190 28.76 -9.35 -17.17
C ARG A 190 28.63 -9.37 -18.69
N ASN A 191 28.56 -8.19 -19.31
CA ASN A 191 28.45 -8.03 -20.76
C ASN A 191 27.35 -8.88 -21.42
N GLY A 192 26.21 -9.04 -20.75
CA GLY A 192 25.08 -9.84 -21.24
C GLY A 192 25.23 -11.36 -21.09
N GLN A 193 26.34 -11.85 -20.52
CA GLN A 193 26.57 -13.26 -20.23
C GLN A 193 26.52 -13.51 -18.72
N THR A 194 25.86 -14.61 -18.32
CA THR A 194 25.82 -15.05 -16.92
C THR A 194 27.07 -15.88 -16.63
N VAL A 195 27.96 -15.33 -15.80
CA VAL A 195 29.21 -15.97 -15.38
C VAL A 195 29.09 -16.38 -13.92
N GLU A 196 29.60 -17.56 -13.58
CA GLU A 196 29.70 -18.01 -12.18
C GLU A 196 31.02 -17.50 -11.58
N VAL A 197 30.93 -16.78 -10.47
CA VAL A 197 32.08 -16.23 -9.73
C VAL A 197 31.91 -16.52 -8.25
N LEU A 198 33.01 -16.53 -7.49
CA LEU A 198 32.94 -16.68 -6.03
C LEU A 198 32.45 -15.38 -5.38
N GLY A 199 31.58 -15.53 -4.38
CA GLY A 199 31.02 -14.40 -3.68
C GLY A 199 30.20 -14.77 -2.45
N PHE A 200 29.61 -13.75 -1.86
CA PHE A 200 28.77 -13.83 -0.66
C PHE A 200 27.34 -13.44 -0.99
N GLN A 201 26.37 -14.08 -0.34
CA GLN A 201 24.95 -13.74 -0.48
C GLN A 201 24.25 -13.61 0.87
N ILE A 202 23.33 -12.65 0.94
CA ILE A 202 22.41 -12.48 2.07
C ILE A 202 20.97 -12.42 1.57
N ARG A 203 20.07 -12.98 2.35
CA ARG A 203 18.63 -13.00 2.09
C ARG A 203 17.93 -12.05 3.04
N TYR A 204 17.09 -11.18 2.51
CA TYR A 204 16.11 -10.40 3.24
C TYR A 204 14.74 -11.03 3.00
N LYS A 205 14.00 -11.38 4.06
CA LYS A 205 12.66 -11.99 3.90
C LYS A 205 11.70 -11.55 5.00
N GLY A 206 10.54 -11.04 4.61
CA GLY A 206 9.38 -10.83 5.46
C GLY A 206 8.11 -11.34 4.77
N TYR A 207 7.10 -11.67 5.56
CA TYR A 207 5.82 -12.16 5.06
C TYR A 207 4.74 -11.13 5.36
N PHE A 208 4.18 -10.56 4.30
CA PHE A 208 3.18 -9.51 4.36
C PHE A 208 2.08 -9.78 3.35
N GLY A 209 0.85 -9.47 3.70
CA GLY A 209 -0.31 -9.57 2.82
C GLY A 209 -1.17 -8.32 2.92
N PHE A 210 -2.16 -8.25 2.05
CA PHE A 210 -3.22 -7.26 2.15
C PHE A 210 -4.55 -7.99 1.95
N GLN A 211 -5.45 -7.85 2.90
CA GLN A 211 -6.76 -8.48 2.87
C GLN A 211 -7.80 -7.45 2.46
N ILE A 212 -8.69 -7.86 1.54
CA ILE A 212 -9.87 -7.11 1.13
C ILE A 212 -11.04 -8.10 1.09
N ALA A 213 -11.84 -8.09 2.16
CA ALA A 213 -13.08 -8.88 2.26
C ALA A 213 -14.27 -8.08 1.75
N ASN A 214 -14.34 -6.80 2.12
CA ASN A 214 -15.46 -5.94 1.77
C ASN A 214 -15.29 -5.34 0.37
N LYS A 215 -16.27 -5.56 -0.50
CA LYS A 215 -16.25 -5.03 -1.87
C LYS A 215 -16.30 -3.50 -1.92
N ILE A 216 -16.96 -2.89 -0.94
CA ILE A 216 -17.29 -1.45 -0.90
C ILE A 216 -16.13 -0.63 -0.31
N SER A 217 -15.18 -1.24 0.39
CA SER A 217 -14.14 -0.50 1.12
C SER A 217 -13.13 0.24 0.24
N ILE A 218 -13.12 -0.03 -1.07
CA ILE A 218 -12.18 0.55 -2.02
C ILE A 218 -12.93 1.06 -3.25
N SER A 219 -12.59 2.27 -3.69
CA SER A 219 -13.01 2.83 -4.96
C SER A 219 -11.87 3.56 -5.65
N VAL A 220 -11.92 3.65 -6.98
CA VAL A 220 -10.87 4.27 -7.79
C VAL A 220 -11.45 5.20 -8.83
N ILE A 221 -10.92 6.43 -8.92
CA ILE A 221 -11.05 7.24 -10.13
C ILE A 221 -9.88 6.88 -11.04
N ALA A 222 -10.18 6.34 -12.21
CA ALA A 222 -9.18 6.03 -13.22
C ALA A 222 -9.30 6.98 -14.42
N ASN A 223 -8.26 6.99 -15.25
CA ASN A 223 -8.16 7.79 -16.48
C ASN A 223 -8.13 9.30 -16.26
N VAL A 224 -7.41 9.79 -15.24
CA VAL A 224 -7.19 11.22 -15.03
C VAL A 224 -6.08 11.69 -15.98
N ASP A 225 -6.45 12.46 -17.00
CA ASP A 225 -5.50 12.99 -17.99
C ASP A 225 -5.09 14.42 -17.66
N ARG A 226 -3.80 14.59 -17.36
CA ARG A 226 -3.18 15.89 -17.02
C ARG A 226 -2.34 16.48 -18.15
N VAL A 227 -2.02 15.68 -19.16
CA VAL A 227 -0.95 15.97 -20.14
C VAL A 227 -1.52 16.33 -21.50
N SER A 228 -2.67 15.76 -21.87
CA SER A 228 -3.31 16.03 -23.16
C SER A 228 -3.78 17.48 -23.28
N ALA A 229 -3.88 17.95 -24.53
CA ALA A 229 -4.32 19.30 -24.87
C ALA A 229 -5.68 19.66 -24.25
N THR A 230 -6.58 18.68 -24.15
CA THR A 230 -7.83 18.79 -23.37
C THR A 230 -7.63 18.04 -22.06
N LYS A 231 -7.16 18.72 -21.02
CA LYS A 231 -7.01 18.14 -19.68
C LYS A 231 -8.36 17.59 -19.20
N LYS A 232 -8.36 16.35 -18.73
CA LYS A 232 -9.52 15.68 -18.13
C LYS A 232 -9.20 15.42 -16.67
N LEU A 233 -9.32 16.49 -15.89
CA LEU A 233 -9.20 16.45 -14.45
C LEU A 233 -10.52 15.95 -13.83
N PRO A 234 -10.47 15.23 -12.71
CA PRO A 234 -11.67 14.83 -11.99
C PRO A 234 -12.43 16.07 -11.52
N THR A 235 -13.75 15.98 -11.51
CA THR A 235 -14.61 17.03 -10.95
C THR A 235 -14.75 16.87 -9.43
N ALA A 236 -15.08 17.95 -8.72
CA ALA A 236 -15.34 17.88 -7.28
C ALA A 236 -16.42 16.85 -6.93
N THR A 237 -17.52 16.83 -7.70
CA THR A 237 -18.60 15.85 -7.53
C THR A 237 -18.11 14.42 -7.70
N GLN A 238 -17.20 14.13 -8.64
CA GLN A 238 -16.64 12.78 -8.79
C GLN A 238 -15.81 12.33 -7.58
N ILE A 239 -15.18 13.27 -6.86
CA ILE A 239 -14.45 12.96 -5.64
C ILE A 239 -15.42 12.73 -4.49
N ASP A 240 -16.48 13.54 -4.39
CA ASP A 240 -17.53 13.36 -3.39
C ASP A 240 -18.26 12.02 -3.61
N ASP A 241 -18.55 11.67 -4.87
CA ASP A 241 -19.13 10.38 -5.26
C ASP A 241 -18.18 9.22 -4.94
N LEU A 242 -16.87 9.38 -5.18
CA LEU A 242 -15.85 8.38 -4.81
C LEU A 242 -15.89 8.06 -3.31
N LEU A 243 -16.00 9.10 -2.49
CA LEU A 243 -16.08 8.99 -1.04
C LEU A 243 -17.42 8.41 -0.57
N ALA A 244 -18.51 8.75 -1.25
CA ALA A 244 -19.83 8.18 -0.99
C ALA A 244 -19.86 6.68 -1.33
N MET A 245 -19.24 6.26 -2.43
CA MET A 245 -19.11 4.84 -2.82
C MET A 245 -18.43 4.03 -1.72
N VAL A 246 -17.39 4.57 -1.09
CA VAL A 246 -16.64 3.88 -0.02
C VAL A 246 -17.30 4.01 1.36
N ARG A 247 -18.42 4.73 1.45
CA ARG A 247 -19.05 5.13 2.72
C ARG A 247 -18.01 5.72 3.66
N ALA A 248 -17.33 6.76 3.19
CA ALA A 248 -16.15 7.29 3.85
C ALA A 248 -16.40 7.67 5.31
N ASN A 249 -15.41 7.41 6.16
CA ASN A 249 -15.38 7.83 7.55
C ASN A 249 -14.06 8.57 7.83
N ASN A 250 -14.14 9.72 8.48
CA ASN A 250 -13.01 10.60 8.77
C ASN A 250 -11.87 9.92 9.54
N SER A 251 -12.17 8.88 10.32
CA SER A 251 -11.15 8.18 11.13
C SER A 251 -10.43 7.04 10.41
N SER A 252 -11.00 6.49 9.34
CA SER A 252 -10.48 5.25 8.73
C SER A 252 -10.42 5.26 7.20
N THR A 253 -10.84 6.34 6.56
CA THR A 253 -10.73 6.54 5.12
C THR A 253 -9.54 7.42 4.78
N TYR A 254 -8.80 7.02 3.74
CA TYR A 254 -7.67 7.76 3.20
C TYR A 254 -7.80 7.87 1.69
N LEU A 255 -7.36 9.00 1.15
CA LEU A 255 -7.29 9.24 -0.28
C LEU A 255 -5.82 9.19 -0.71
N PHE A 256 -5.50 8.27 -1.61
CA PHE A 256 -4.17 8.05 -2.17
C PHE A 256 -4.09 8.59 -3.59
N CYS A 257 -3.07 9.41 -3.85
CA CYS A 257 -2.83 9.93 -5.19
C CYS A 257 -1.36 10.30 -5.43
N HIS A 258 -1.01 10.54 -6.70
CA HIS A 258 0.30 11.09 -7.04
C HIS A 258 0.40 12.57 -6.59
N PRO A 259 1.56 13.08 -6.10
CA PRO A 259 1.74 14.47 -5.68
C PRO A 259 1.28 15.51 -6.70
N LYS A 260 1.44 15.24 -7.99
CA LYS A 260 0.98 16.13 -9.06
C LYS A 260 -0.56 16.16 -9.21
N ILE A 261 -1.28 15.12 -8.79
CA ILE A 261 -2.74 15.18 -8.74
C ILE A 261 -3.17 16.07 -7.57
N LYS A 262 -2.49 15.99 -6.43
CA LYS A 262 -2.77 16.84 -5.27
C LYS A 262 -2.68 18.34 -5.60
N SER A 263 -1.76 18.77 -6.46
CA SER A 263 -1.73 20.17 -6.91
C SER A 263 -2.97 20.55 -7.72
N ASP A 264 -3.47 19.65 -8.56
CA ASP A 264 -4.65 19.92 -9.40
C ASP A 264 -5.95 19.89 -8.57
N LEU A 265 -6.01 19.01 -7.57
CA LEU A 265 -7.12 18.98 -6.61
C LEU A 265 -7.25 20.28 -5.81
N LYS A 266 -6.14 21.00 -5.57
CA LYS A 266 -6.17 22.33 -4.93
C LYS A 266 -6.93 23.34 -5.79
N GLU A 267 -6.69 23.31 -7.10
CA GLU A 267 -7.34 24.20 -8.07
C GLU A 267 -8.85 23.92 -8.13
N ILE A 268 -9.24 22.65 -8.18
CA ILE A 268 -10.64 22.23 -8.24
C ILE A 268 -11.42 22.63 -6.98
N ARG A 269 -10.81 22.51 -5.80
CA ARG A 269 -11.47 22.85 -4.52
C ARG A 269 -11.61 24.36 -4.32
N GLY A 270 -10.64 25.16 -4.76
CA GLY A 270 -10.66 26.61 -4.63
C GLY A 270 -11.92 27.27 -5.22
N THR A 271 -12.59 26.59 -6.15
CA THR A 271 -13.80 27.05 -6.84
C THR A 271 -15.09 26.87 -6.02
N ARG A 272 -15.12 26.07 -4.94
CA ARG A 272 -16.33 25.71 -4.17
C ARG A 272 -16.42 26.31 -2.75
N ILE A 273 -16.11 27.60 -2.62
CA ILE A 273 -16.35 28.42 -1.40
C ILE A 273 -15.29 28.23 -0.32
N SER A 274 -14.39 29.19 -0.22
CA SER A 274 -13.60 29.49 0.97
C SER A 274 -14.41 30.41 1.89
N ILE A 275 -14.88 29.91 3.03
CA ILE A 275 -14.99 30.76 4.23
C ILE A 275 -13.78 30.41 5.08
N THR A 276 -12.71 31.16 4.89
CA THR A 276 -11.60 31.21 5.84
C THR A 276 -11.48 32.64 6.33
N SER A 277 -11.40 32.77 7.66
CA SER A 277 -11.03 33.94 8.46
C SER A 277 -10.23 35.04 7.72
N PRO A 278 -10.40 36.34 8.05
CA PRO A 278 -9.95 37.51 7.27
C PRO A 278 -8.41 37.74 7.15
N ASN A 279 -7.57 36.69 7.29
CA ASN A 279 -6.13 36.79 7.09
C ASN A 279 -5.71 36.17 5.74
N ILE A 280 -5.75 37.02 4.70
CA ILE A 280 -5.72 36.71 3.25
C ILE A 280 -4.33 36.27 2.71
N ASN A 281 -3.42 35.69 3.49
CA ASN A 281 -2.07 35.38 2.98
C ASN A 281 -1.49 34.01 3.39
N GLN A 282 -2.33 33.02 3.72
CA GLN A 282 -1.84 31.66 3.89
C GLN A 282 -2.20 30.79 2.67
N PRO A 283 -1.22 30.14 2.01
CA PRO A 283 -1.51 29.21 0.94
C PRO A 283 -2.39 28.09 1.49
N ILE A 284 -3.53 27.83 0.86
CA ILE A 284 -4.45 26.76 1.25
C ILE A 284 -3.72 25.43 1.04
N LEU A 285 -3.13 24.90 2.11
CA LEU A 285 -2.58 23.56 2.12
C LEU A 285 -3.75 22.58 2.12
N LEU A 286 -4.10 22.08 0.94
CA LEU A 286 -5.03 20.95 0.80
C LEU A 286 -4.39 19.69 1.39
N GLU A 287 -4.46 19.54 2.70
CA GLU A 287 -4.07 18.32 3.41
C GLU A 287 -5.23 17.32 3.51
N ARG A 288 -6.47 17.84 3.40
CA ARG A 288 -7.69 17.06 3.54
C ARG A 288 -8.74 17.45 2.51
N TRP A 289 -9.51 16.50 2.02
CA TRP A 289 -10.77 16.70 1.29
C TRP A 289 -11.91 16.38 2.24
N ASP A 290 -12.76 17.34 2.61
CA ASP A 290 -13.88 17.14 3.53
C ASP A 290 -13.54 16.34 4.81
N ASN A 291 -12.45 16.75 5.46
CA ASN A 291 -11.84 16.11 6.64
C ASN A 291 -11.15 14.76 6.42
N ILE A 292 -11.15 14.22 5.21
CA ILE A 292 -10.45 12.98 4.84
C ILE A 292 -9.01 13.30 4.43
N PRO A 293 -8.01 12.64 5.04
CA PRO A 293 -6.60 12.87 4.73
C PRO A 293 -6.22 12.45 3.30
N ILE A 294 -5.50 13.34 2.60
CA ILE A 294 -4.90 13.05 1.29
C ILE A 294 -3.42 12.71 1.47
N ILE A 295 -3.07 11.45 1.24
CA ILE A 295 -1.70 10.95 1.30
C ILE A 295 -1.18 10.82 -0.13
N THR A 296 0.01 11.37 -0.36
CA THR A 296 0.64 11.35 -1.68
C THR A 296 1.88 10.49 -1.70
N SER A 297 2.08 9.75 -2.78
CA SER A 297 3.29 8.95 -3.00
C SER A 297 3.82 9.07 -4.43
N TYR A 298 5.15 9.07 -4.56
CA TYR A 298 5.84 8.99 -5.85
C TYR A 298 5.90 7.56 -6.42
N ASN A 299 5.39 6.57 -5.69
CA ASN A 299 5.27 5.19 -6.20
C ASN A 299 4.08 5.01 -7.16
N PHE A 300 3.19 6.00 -7.27
CA PHE A 300 2.22 6.06 -8.37
C PHE A 300 2.94 6.31 -9.70
N LEU A 301 2.47 5.67 -10.77
CA LEU A 301 2.95 5.89 -12.12
C LEU A 301 2.71 7.35 -12.55
N ASP A 302 3.77 8.01 -13.00
CA ASP A 302 3.75 9.42 -13.40
C ASP A 302 3.23 9.58 -14.83
N GLY A 303 1.92 9.40 -15.02
CA GLY A 303 1.27 9.67 -16.30
C GLY A 303 1.63 8.60 -17.34
N THR A 304 1.86 7.37 -16.88
CA THR A 304 2.09 6.19 -17.71
C THR A 304 1.12 5.06 -17.39
N GLU A 305 0.04 5.35 -16.64
CA GLU A 305 -1.01 4.37 -16.43
C GLU A 305 -1.76 4.13 -17.75
N GLN A 306 -1.91 2.84 -18.08
CA GLN A 306 -2.73 2.43 -19.21
C GLN A 306 -4.20 2.80 -18.96
N ASN A 307 -4.89 3.15 -20.04
CA ASN A 307 -6.31 3.42 -20.00
C ASN A 307 -7.07 2.19 -19.48
N VAL A 308 -7.96 2.40 -18.52
CA VAL A 308 -8.86 1.37 -18.03
C VAL A 308 -10.18 1.51 -18.77
N SER A 309 -10.53 0.48 -19.53
CA SER A 309 -11.87 0.33 -20.10
C SER A 309 -12.81 -0.17 -19.01
N PHE A 310 -13.88 0.57 -18.77
CA PHE A 310 -14.99 0.14 -17.93
C PHE A 310 -16.02 -0.52 -18.85
N THR A 311 -16.34 -1.79 -18.57
CA THR A 311 -17.47 -2.50 -19.22
C THR A 311 -18.78 -2.08 -18.60
#